data_AF-A0A254SP32-F1
#
_entry.id   AF-A0A254SP32-F1
#
_cell.length_a   1.000
_cell.length_b   1.000
_cell.length_c   1.000
_cell.angle_alpha   90.00
_cell.angle_beta   90.00
_cell.angle_gamma   90.00
#
_symmetry.space_group_name_H-M   'P 1'
#
loop_
_entity.id
_entity.type
_entity.pdbx_description
1 polymer ?
#
loop_
_entity_poly.entity_id
_entity_poly.type
_entity_poly.pdbx_seq_one_letter_code
_entity_poly.pdbx_strand_id
1 'polypeptide(L)'
;MAKNEKSVTDLVCEHIKKQKLLPIPVQTLNEEAEATRYFGGDLKEFLAAAKTLGAKGIFVETLYLEDDEFYYDSGIDDEEYLAMNGADGSCTCGCGDNCDCKKGDKKKSKKADDDKVDGVFLEPEDLDGLDLSLLRPEIAKFLDRVGECCGVRLTVPGVDHLEVEIFADWYDEFAELVDEASEIIEEDPNGALEQVEAMFKEAEKAAKEEDKSVKKISAHPPKKSKK
;
A
#
# COMPACT_ATOMS: atom_id res chain seq x y z
N MET A 1 -30.65 10.34 -11.20
CA MET A 1 -30.67 11.05 -9.89
C MET A 1 -30.20 10.05 -8.86
N ALA A 2 -28.88 9.95 -8.65
CA ALA A 2 -28.35 9.11 -7.59
C ALA A 2 -28.81 9.70 -6.25
N LYS A 3 -29.26 8.84 -5.32
CA LYS A 3 -29.43 9.26 -3.93
C LYS A 3 -28.05 9.78 -3.48
N ASN A 4 -28.00 10.98 -2.93
CA ASN A 4 -26.82 11.45 -2.19
C ASN A 4 -26.62 10.47 -1.02
N GLU A 5 -25.86 9.40 -1.23
CA GLU A 5 -25.27 8.65 -0.14
C GLU A 5 -24.35 9.62 0.59
N LYS A 6 -24.55 9.75 1.90
CA LYS A 6 -23.74 10.62 2.74
C LYS A 6 -22.35 10.00 2.83
N SER A 7 -21.31 10.82 2.76
CA SER A 7 -19.94 10.35 3.00
C SER A 7 -19.77 9.85 4.44
N VAL A 8 -18.72 9.08 4.70
CA VAL A 8 -18.35 8.66 6.05
C VAL A 8 -18.16 9.88 6.95
N THR A 9 -17.49 10.93 6.46
CA THR A 9 -17.33 12.22 7.15
C THR A 9 -18.66 12.82 7.58
N ASP A 10 -19.66 12.85 6.70
CA ASP A 10 -20.99 13.40 7.02
C ASP A 10 -21.69 12.59 8.13
N LEU A 11 -21.62 11.27 8.04
CA LEU A 11 -22.21 10.35 9.03
C LEU A 11 -21.56 10.52 10.42
N VAL A 12 -20.23 10.58 10.45
CA VAL A 12 -19.44 10.77 11.68
C VAL A 12 -19.72 12.15 12.28
N CYS A 13 -19.73 13.21 11.47
CA CYS A 13 -20.04 14.58 11.92
C CYS A 13 -21.45 14.68 12.53
N GLU A 14 -22.45 14.01 11.94
CA GLU A 14 -23.79 13.94 12.52
C GLU A 14 -23.80 13.21 13.87
N HIS A 15 -23.00 12.15 14.02
CA HIS A 15 -22.88 11.41 15.27
C HIS A 15 -22.22 12.26 16.38
N ILE A 16 -21.15 12.99 16.05
CA ILE A 16 -20.47 13.91 16.98
C ILE A 16 -21.45 15.00 17.47
N LYS A 17 -22.20 15.63 16.56
CA LYS A 17 -23.19 16.67 16.89
C LYS A 17 -24.28 16.15 17.82
N LYS A 18 -24.79 14.93 17.60
CA LYS A 18 -25.79 14.28 18.48
C LYS A 18 -25.27 14.11 19.91
N GLN A 19 -23.95 13.95 20.06
CA GLN A 19 -23.30 13.84 21.36
C GLN A 19 -23.02 15.20 22.05
N LYS A 20 -23.48 16.32 21.49
CA LYS A 20 -23.22 17.70 21.96
C LYS A 20 -21.74 18.09 21.94
N LEU A 21 -20.97 17.46 21.06
CA LEU A 21 -19.60 17.84 20.75
C LEU A 21 -19.59 18.63 19.44
N LEU A 22 -18.62 19.52 19.28
CA LEU A 22 -18.43 20.29 18.05
C LEU A 22 -17.46 19.56 17.12
N PRO A 23 -17.90 19.02 15.97
CA PRO A 23 -16.96 18.57 14.95
C PRO A 23 -16.31 19.80 14.29
N ILE A 24 -14.99 19.83 14.30
CA ILE A 24 -14.19 20.91 13.73
C ILE A 24 -13.43 20.29 12.55
N PRO A 25 -13.82 20.60 11.30
CA PRO A 25 -13.11 20.08 10.14
C PRO A 25 -11.69 20.66 10.11
N VAL A 26 -10.70 19.79 9.94
CA VAL A 26 -9.29 20.16 9.82
C VAL A 26 -8.69 19.51 8.58
N GLN A 27 -7.57 20.03 8.14
CA GLN A 27 -6.66 19.41 7.18
C GLN A 27 -5.34 19.17 7.92
N THR A 28 -4.60 18.16 7.49
CA THR A 28 -3.40 17.60 8.13
C THR A 28 -2.54 18.67 8.78
N LEU A 29 -2.35 18.54 10.09
CA LEU A 29 -1.64 19.49 10.94
C LEU A 29 -0.36 18.81 11.44
N ASN A 30 0.63 18.70 10.55
CA ASN A 30 2.04 18.50 10.89
C ASN A 30 2.34 17.21 11.70
N GLU A 31 2.86 16.18 11.04
CA GLU A 31 3.15 14.86 11.62
C GLU A 31 4.21 14.87 12.75
N GLU A 32 5.02 15.93 12.86
CA GLU A 32 6.26 15.90 13.63
C GLU A 32 6.18 16.29 15.13
N ALA A 33 5.02 16.68 15.69
CA ALA A 33 5.07 17.50 16.92
C ALA A 33 4.49 16.93 18.23
N GLU A 34 3.61 15.93 18.27
CA GLU A 34 2.93 15.57 19.54
C GLU A 34 2.76 14.05 19.73
N ALA A 35 2.78 13.61 21.00
CA ALA A 35 2.65 12.21 21.36
C ALA A 35 1.19 11.75 21.15
N THR A 36 0.89 11.09 20.03
CA THR A 36 -0.46 10.58 19.76
C THR A 36 -0.72 9.24 20.45
N ARG A 37 -1.92 9.08 21.03
CA ARG A 37 -2.44 7.79 21.51
C ARG A 37 -3.60 7.33 20.64
N TYR A 38 -3.41 6.20 19.97
CA TYR A 38 -4.48 5.52 19.23
C TYR A 38 -5.46 4.86 20.19
N PHE A 39 -6.74 5.14 20.00
CA PHE A 39 -7.84 4.58 20.76
C PHE A 39 -8.27 3.23 20.17
N GLY A 40 -8.15 2.15 20.94
CA GLY A 40 -8.45 0.78 20.47
C GLY A 40 -9.93 0.37 20.55
N GLY A 41 -10.87 1.32 20.59
CA GLY A 41 -12.31 1.03 20.72
C GLY A 41 -13.13 1.67 19.60
N ASP A 42 -14.45 1.49 19.63
CA ASP A 42 -15.33 1.99 18.56
C ASP A 42 -15.63 3.51 18.66
N LEU A 43 -16.28 4.08 17.63
CA LEU A 43 -16.67 5.51 17.62
C LEU A 43 -17.50 5.92 18.84
N LYS A 44 -18.39 5.05 19.33
CA LYS A 44 -19.26 5.38 20.46
C LYS A 44 -18.46 5.43 21.76
N GLU A 45 -17.55 4.48 21.95
CA GLU A 45 -16.61 4.44 23.07
C GLU A 45 -15.64 5.62 23.02
N PHE A 46 -15.14 5.97 21.82
CA PHE A 46 -14.30 7.14 21.61
C PHE A 46 -15.00 8.43 22.01
N LEU A 47 -16.24 8.64 21.57
CA LEU A 47 -17.01 9.84 21.94
C LEU A 47 -17.33 9.90 23.44
N ALA A 48 -17.46 8.75 24.11
CA ALA A 48 -17.62 8.69 25.56
C ALA A 48 -16.30 9.04 26.30
N ALA A 49 -15.17 8.54 25.80
CA ALA A 49 -13.84 8.88 26.30
C ALA A 49 -13.55 10.37 26.12
N ALA A 50 -13.80 10.93 24.92
CA ALA A 50 -13.64 12.35 24.62
C ALA A 50 -14.40 13.25 25.61
N LYS A 51 -15.65 12.90 25.95
CA LYS A 51 -16.41 13.63 26.97
C LYS A 51 -15.82 13.51 28.36
N THR A 52 -15.32 12.33 28.71
CA THR A 52 -14.67 12.08 30.00
C THR A 52 -13.39 12.91 30.15
N LEU A 53 -12.68 13.10 29.04
CA LEU A 53 -11.52 13.99 28.94
C LEU A 53 -11.88 15.49 28.92
N GLY A 54 -13.18 15.83 28.96
CA GLY A 54 -13.64 17.22 28.96
C GLY A 54 -13.59 17.90 27.59
N ALA A 55 -13.46 17.13 26.51
CA ALA A 55 -13.46 17.66 25.16
C ALA A 55 -14.76 18.41 24.85
N LYS A 56 -14.64 19.59 24.24
CA LYS A 56 -15.77 20.39 23.76
C LYS A 56 -15.91 20.31 22.24
N GLY A 57 -14.80 20.03 21.55
CA GLY A 57 -14.73 19.80 20.13
C GLY A 57 -13.83 18.62 19.82
N ILE A 58 -14.02 18.07 18.63
CA ILE A 58 -13.24 16.98 18.04
C ILE A 58 -12.75 17.49 16.69
N PHE A 59 -11.45 17.39 16.44
CA PHE A 59 -10.90 17.64 15.11
C PHE A 59 -11.27 16.46 14.21
N VAL A 60 -11.77 16.78 13.01
CA VAL A 60 -12.25 15.82 12.03
C VAL A 60 -11.45 16.02 10.76
N GLU A 61 -10.56 15.09 10.48
CA GLU A 61 -9.80 15.02 9.23
C GLU A 61 -10.46 13.98 8.33
N THR A 62 -10.68 14.36 7.07
CA THR A 62 -11.19 13.42 6.06
C THR A 62 -10.02 12.76 5.37
N LEU A 63 -10.03 11.44 5.36
CA LEU A 63 -9.06 10.62 4.65
C LEU A 63 -9.63 10.26 3.28
N TYR A 64 -8.75 10.29 2.28
CA TYR A 64 -9.07 9.94 0.90
C TYR A 64 -8.19 8.78 0.49
N LEU A 65 -8.70 7.89 -0.36
CA LEU A 65 -7.88 6.84 -0.93
C LEU A 65 -6.85 7.48 -1.87
N GLU A 66 -5.58 7.25 -1.58
CA GLU A 66 -4.45 7.74 -2.37
C GLU A 66 -3.99 6.68 -3.39
N ASP A 67 -3.25 7.11 -4.42
CA ASP A 67 -2.83 6.23 -5.52
C ASP A 67 -1.65 5.33 -5.12
N ASP A 68 -0.79 5.83 -4.24
CA ASP A 68 0.37 5.13 -3.70
C ASP A 68 -0.01 3.91 -2.86
N GLU A 69 -1.19 3.90 -2.22
CA GLU A 69 -1.74 2.75 -1.48
C GLU A 69 -1.92 1.47 -2.34
N PHE A 70 -1.83 1.57 -3.68
CA PHE A 70 -1.91 0.42 -4.58
C PHE A 70 -0.56 -0.24 -4.86
N TYR A 71 0.53 0.34 -4.41
CA TYR A 71 1.89 -0.13 -4.66
C TYR A 71 2.53 -0.65 -3.37
N TYR A 72 3.39 -1.65 -3.51
CA TYR A 72 4.13 -2.19 -2.38
C TYR A 72 5.09 -1.14 -1.81
N ASP A 73 5.11 -1.05 -0.49
CA ASP A 73 6.04 -0.25 0.29
C ASP A 73 6.55 -1.10 1.47
N SER A 74 7.84 -1.43 1.44
CA SER A 74 8.54 -2.17 2.49
C SER A 74 8.64 -1.40 3.82
N GLY A 75 8.36 -0.09 3.81
CA GLY A 75 8.48 0.79 4.96
C GLY A 75 9.93 1.14 5.32
N ILE A 76 10.90 0.80 4.47
CA ILE A 76 12.30 1.16 4.62
C ILE A 76 12.61 2.29 3.62
N ASP A 77 12.91 3.48 4.12
CA ASP A 77 13.33 4.58 3.24
C ASP A 77 14.66 4.23 2.55
N ASP A 78 14.85 4.69 1.32
CA ASP A 78 16.04 4.52 0.50
C ASP A 78 17.32 4.87 1.28
N GLU A 79 17.26 5.89 2.16
CA GLU A 79 18.39 6.31 3.00
C GLU A 79 18.70 5.29 4.12
N GLU A 80 17.69 4.64 4.69
CA GLU A 80 17.85 3.56 5.68
C GLU A 80 18.36 2.27 5.01
N TYR A 81 17.84 1.93 3.82
CA TYR A 81 18.35 0.83 3.01
C TYR A 81 19.82 1.06 2.61
N LEU A 82 20.17 2.27 2.15
CA LEU A 82 21.56 2.64 1.86
C LEU A 82 22.44 2.66 3.12
N ALA A 83 21.90 2.96 4.30
CA ALA A 83 22.66 2.85 5.54
C ALA A 83 22.93 1.38 5.95
N MET A 84 21.97 0.48 5.69
CA MET A 84 22.09 -0.96 5.99
C MET A 84 22.94 -1.71 4.95
N ASN A 85 22.77 -1.38 3.68
CA ASN A 85 23.30 -2.14 2.53
C ASN A 85 24.25 -1.31 1.64
N GLY A 86 24.30 0.00 1.82
CA GLY A 86 24.92 0.96 0.91
C GLY A 86 26.04 1.85 1.49
N ALA A 87 26.98 1.30 2.28
CA ALA A 87 28.41 1.70 2.33
C ALA A 87 29.06 1.03 3.55
N ASP A 88 30.09 0.20 3.42
CA ASP A 88 31.31 0.48 2.68
C ASP A 88 31.93 -0.81 2.12
N GLY A 89 32.76 -0.65 1.09
CA GLY A 89 33.78 -1.63 0.76
C GLY A 89 34.85 -1.75 1.85
N SER A 90 34.49 -1.71 3.15
CA SER A 90 35.38 -2.21 4.18
C SER A 90 35.25 -3.73 4.20
N CYS A 91 36.37 -4.37 3.88
CA CYS A 91 36.59 -5.75 4.21
C CYS A 91 36.16 -5.98 5.67
N THR A 92 35.14 -6.83 5.91
CA THR A 92 34.74 -7.33 7.24
C THR A 92 35.83 -8.18 7.93
N CYS A 93 37.08 -8.07 7.47
CA CYS A 93 38.25 -8.68 8.05
C CYS A 93 38.79 -7.96 9.30
N GLY A 94 38.09 -6.96 9.84
CA GLY A 94 38.45 -6.32 11.12
C GLY A 94 39.83 -5.65 11.13
N CYS A 95 40.33 -5.27 9.95
CA CYS A 95 41.60 -4.57 9.79
C CYS A 95 41.27 -3.09 9.55
N GLY A 96 41.56 -2.22 10.52
CA GLY A 96 41.31 -0.78 10.41
C GLY A 96 42.00 -0.11 9.21
N ASP A 97 41.96 1.24 9.17
CA ASP A 97 42.26 2.17 8.04
C ASP A 97 43.57 2.02 7.22
N ASN A 98 44.33 0.94 7.39
CA ASN A 98 45.53 0.64 6.62
C ASN A 98 45.56 -0.82 6.13
N CYS A 99 44.48 -1.27 5.49
CA CYS A 99 44.40 -2.56 4.80
C CYS A 99 45.15 -2.49 3.47
N ASP A 100 46.43 -2.87 3.51
CA ASP A 100 47.28 -3.17 2.35
C ASP A 100 46.93 -4.55 1.76
N CYS A 101 45.62 -4.81 1.66
CA CYS A 101 45.06 -6.03 1.14
C CYS A 101 45.19 -5.97 -0.38
N LYS A 102 46.40 -6.32 -0.85
CA LYS A 102 46.69 -6.56 -2.26
C LYS A 102 45.51 -7.30 -2.88
N LYS A 103 44.96 -6.71 -3.95
CA LYS A 103 44.00 -7.37 -4.85
C LYS A 103 44.50 -8.80 -5.15
N GLY A 104 43.90 -9.81 -4.51
CA GLY A 104 44.33 -11.20 -4.66
C GLY A 104 44.35 -11.94 -3.34
N ASP A 105 43.19 -12.37 -2.86
CA ASP A 105 42.86 -13.78 -2.68
C ASP A 105 41.49 -13.86 -1.98
N LYS A 106 40.46 -14.21 -2.77
CA LYS A 106 39.12 -14.51 -2.28
C LYS A 106 39.21 -15.70 -1.34
N LYS A 107 39.34 -15.46 -0.04
CA LYS A 107 39.12 -16.50 0.96
C LYS A 107 37.62 -16.64 1.19
N LYS A 108 37.00 -17.36 0.25
CA LYS A 108 35.66 -17.93 0.30
C LYS A 108 35.48 -18.56 1.69
N SER A 109 34.68 -17.93 2.56
CA SER A 109 34.10 -18.61 3.72
C SER A 109 33.32 -19.79 3.15
N LYS A 110 33.82 -20.99 3.47
CA LYS A 110 33.29 -22.26 3.03
C LYS A 110 31.93 -22.48 3.69
N LYS A 111 30.86 -21.88 3.15
CA LYS A 111 29.51 -22.43 3.28
C LYS A 111 29.49 -23.68 2.39
N ALA A 112 29.06 -24.79 2.97
CA ALA A 112 29.13 -26.11 2.38
C ALA A 112 28.55 -26.11 0.95
N ASP A 113 29.25 -26.81 0.04
CA ASP A 113 28.79 -27.10 -1.31
C ASP A 113 27.39 -27.71 -1.28
N ASP A 114 26.44 -27.02 -1.91
CA ASP A 114 25.41 -27.69 -2.69
C ASP A 114 25.32 -26.95 -4.03
N ASP A 115 25.64 -27.66 -5.11
CA ASP A 115 25.62 -27.20 -6.49
C ASP A 115 24.19 -26.76 -6.89
N LYS A 116 23.85 -25.47 -6.73
CA LYS A 116 22.65 -24.88 -7.36
C LYS A 116 22.95 -23.45 -7.83
N VAL A 117 22.76 -23.27 -9.14
CA VAL A 117 22.56 -22.06 -9.96
C VAL A 117 22.71 -20.71 -9.23
N ASP A 118 23.50 -19.78 -9.79
CA ASP A 118 23.52 -18.35 -9.40
C ASP A 118 22.07 -17.80 -9.45
N GLY A 119 21.33 -17.93 -8.35
CA GLY A 119 20.01 -17.35 -8.17
C GLY A 119 20.19 -15.93 -7.67
N VAL A 120 19.60 -14.96 -8.36
CA VAL A 120 19.35 -13.64 -7.79
C VAL A 120 18.40 -13.87 -6.61
N PHE A 121 18.80 -13.48 -5.40
CA PHE A 121 17.96 -13.54 -4.22
C PHE A 121 17.42 -12.13 -4.01
N LEU A 122 16.12 -11.95 -4.28
CA LEU A 122 15.43 -10.68 -4.04
C LEU A 122 15.08 -10.54 -2.57
N GLU A 123 15.25 -9.33 -2.05
CA GLU A 123 14.73 -8.87 -0.77
C GLU A 123 13.37 -8.15 -1.01
N PRO A 124 12.47 -8.03 -0.02
CA PRO A 124 11.18 -7.37 -0.20
C PRO A 124 11.30 -5.94 -0.75
N GLU A 125 12.31 -5.19 -0.29
CA GLU A 125 12.61 -3.80 -0.68
C GLU A 125 12.96 -3.69 -2.19
N ASP A 126 13.47 -4.76 -2.81
CA ASP A 126 13.72 -4.79 -4.26
C ASP A 126 12.41 -4.69 -5.07
N LEU A 127 11.26 -4.90 -4.43
CA LEU A 127 9.92 -4.86 -5.03
C LEU A 127 9.12 -3.61 -4.64
N ASP A 128 9.73 -2.62 -4.00
CA ASP A 128 9.07 -1.34 -3.72
C ASP A 128 8.57 -0.67 -5.00
N GLY A 129 7.34 -0.16 -4.94
CA GLY A 129 6.63 0.38 -6.10
C GLY A 129 6.02 -0.69 -7.02
N LEU A 130 6.04 -1.98 -6.67
CA LEU A 130 5.34 -3.01 -7.42
C LEU A 130 3.82 -2.82 -7.27
N ASP A 131 3.11 -2.75 -8.40
CA ASP A 131 1.64 -2.69 -8.43
C ASP A 131 1.04 -3.99 -7.86
N LEU A 132 0.40 -3.88 -6.69
CA LEU A 132 -0.16 -5.01 -5.95
C LEU A 132 -1.33 -5.67 -6.69
N SER A 133 -1.99 -4.95 -7.61
CA SER A 133 -3.06 -5.53 -8.42
C SER A 133 -2.57 -6.65 -9.35
N LEU A 134 -1.25 -6.75 -9.58
CA LEU A 134 -0.65 -7.84 -10.34
C LEU A 134 -0.59 -9.15 -9.55
N LEU A 135 -0.57 -9.09 -8.22
CA LEU A 135 -0.63 -10.26 -7.33
C LEU A 135 -2.06 -10.55 -6.87
N ARG A 136 -2.88 -9.50 -6.72
CA ARG A 136 -4.29 -9.56 -6.35
C ARG A 136 -5.12 -8.70 -7.32
N PRO A 137 -5.55 -9.26 -8.46
CA PRO A 137 -6.34 -8.53 -9.47
C PRO A 137 -7.64 -7.91 -8.94
N GLU A 138 -8.16 -8.43 -7.83
CA GLU A 138 -9.33 -7.89 -7.13
C GLU A 138 -9.12 -6.45 -6.66
N ILE A 139 -7.87 -6.04 -6.38
CA ILE A 139 -7.51 -4.67 -5.99
C ILE A 139 -7.90 -3.67 -7.08
N ALA A 140 -7.80 -4.04 -8.36
CA ALA A 140 -8.06 -3.15 -9.49
C ALA A 140 -9.50 -2.59 -9.50
N LYS A 141 -10.46 -3.23 -8.82
CA LYS A 141 -11.84 -2.74 -8.72
C LYS A 141 -11.96 -1.45 -7.89
N PHE A 142 -10.93 -1.10 -7.10
CA PHE A 142 -10.91 0.09 -6.26
C PHE A 142 -10.21 1.28 -6.93
N LEU A 143 -9.56 1.11 -8.09
CA LEU A 143 -8.89 2.20 -8.80
C LEU A 143 -9.84 3.36 -9.15
N ASP A 144 -11.09 3.05 -9.50
CA ASP A 144 -12.11 4.08 -9.78
C ASP A 144 -12.52 4.89 -8.55
N ARG A 145 -12.07 4.49 -7.34
CA ARG A 145 -12.36 5.16 -6.07
C ARG A 145 -11.21 6.05 -5.57
N VAL A 146 -10.10 6.14 -6.30
CA VAL A 146 -9.00 7.04 -5.92
C VAL A 146 -9.52 8.48 -5.79
N GLY A 147 -9.20 9.12 -4.66
CA GLY A 147 -9.73 10.43 -4.28
C GLY A 147 -11.15 10.42 -3.71
N GLU A 148 -11.82 9.26 -3.59
CA GLU A 148 -13.03 9.12 -2.77
C GLU A 148 -12.68 9.15 -1.28
N CYS A 149 -13.60 9.67 -0.46
CA CYS A 149 -13.47 9.65 1.00
C CYS A 149 -13.53 8.21 1.50
N CYS A 150 -12.39 7.69 1.96
CA CYS A 150 -12.24 6.33 2.47
C CYS A 150 -12.42 6.24 3.98
N GLY A 151 -12.20 7.35 4.70
CA GLY A 151 -12.26 7.33 6.16
C GLY A 151 -12.21 8.71 6.78
N VAL A 152 -12.17 8.70 8.11
CA VAL A 152 -12.15 9.89 8.95
C VAL A 152 -11.23 9.64 10.12
N ARG A 153 -10.24 10.50 10.30
CA ARG A 153 -9.43 10.57 11.52
C ARG A 153 -10.04 11.58 12.48
N LEU A 154 -10.26 11.14 13.71
CA LEU A 154 -10.84 11.94 14.79
C LEU A 154 -9.81 12.17 15.88
N THR A 155 -9.52 13.43 16.17
CA THR A 155 -8.53 13.79 17.20
C THR A 155 -9.20 14.57 18.33
N VAL A 156 -8.97 14.12 19.56
CA VAL A 156 -9.24 14.90 20.77
C VAL A 156 -7.98 15.70 21.11
N PRO A 157 -8.01 17.04 21.04
CA PRO A 157 -6.86 17.85 21.39
C PRO A 157 -6.53 17.70 22.88
N GLY A 158 -5.24 17.53 23.20
CA GLY A 158 -4.74 17.30 24.56
C GLY A 158 -3.24 17.09 24.56
N VAL A 159 -2.64 16.90 25.74
CA VAL A 159 -1.17 16.72 25.91
C VAL A 159 -0.61 15.55 25.10
N ASP A 160 -1.43 14.52 24.90
CA ASP A 160 -1.04 13.31 24.20
C ASP A 160 -2.16 12.88 23.24
N HIS A 161 -2.64 13.81 22.39
CA HIS A 161 -3.74 13.64 21.41
C HIS A 161 -4.35 12.24 21.32
N LEU A 162 -5.64 12.11 21.67
CA LEU A 162 -6.34 10.83 21.52
C LEU A 162 -6.95 10.73 20.13
N GLU A 163 -6.60 9.69 19.38
CA GLU A 163 -7.02 9.52 17.99
C GLU A 163 -7.77 8.22 17.73
N VAL A 164 -8.72 8.26 16.79
CA VAL A 164 -9.34 7.07 16.21
C VAL A 164 -9.57 7.30 14.72
N GLU A 165 -9.38 6.28 13.93
CA GLU A 165 -9.72 6.27 12.51
C GLU A 165 -10.95 5.41 12.27
N ILE A 166 -11.86 5.91 11.45
CA ILE A 166 -13.08 5.23 11.07
C ILE A 166 -13.12 5.18 9.55
N PHE A 167 -12.99 3.98 9.00
CA PHE A 167 -12.98 3.74 7.57
C PHE A 167 -14.36 3.31 7.05
N ALA A 168 -14.53 3.39 5.74
CA ALA A 168 -15.66 2.83 5.04
C ALA A 168 -15.51 1.32 4.91
N ASP A 169 -16.62 0.57 4.97
CA ASP A 169 -16.61 -0.89 4.83
C ASP A 169 -15.88 -1.40 3.56
N TRP A 170 -15.92 -0.63 2.47
CA TRP A 170 -15.22 -0.99 1.24
C TRP A 170 -13.71 -0.77 1.33
N TYR A 171 -13.26 0.16 2.17
CA TYR A 171 -11.84 0.42 2.38
C TYR A 171 -11.24 -0.68 3.24
N ASP A 172 -11.98 -1.20 4.24
CA ASP A 172 -11.54 -2.38 5.00
C ASP A 172 -11.27 -3.58 4.08
N GLU A 173 -12.16 -3.83 3.09
CA GLU A 173 -11.94 -4.88 2.09
C GLU A 173 -10.72 -4.61 1.18
N PHE A 174 -10.47 -3.34 0.84
CA PHE A 174 -9.31 -2.95 0.06
C PHE A 174 -8.01 -3.16 0.86
N ALA A 175 -7.97 -2.69 2.10
CA ALA A 175 -6.82 -2.81 2.99
C ALA A 175 -6.46 -4.29 3.24
N GLU A 176 -7.45 -5.17 3.46
CA GLU A 176 -7.20 -6.61 3.59
C GLU A 176 -6.54 -7.20 2.33
N LEU A 177 -6.95 -6.77 1.13
CA LEU A 177 -6.35 -7.26 -0.12
C LEU A 177 -4.94 -6.72 -0.34
N VAL A 178 -4.68 -5.48 0.05
CA VAL A 178 -3.35 -4.86 0.02
C VAL A 178 -2.42 -5.63 0.98
N ASP A 179 -2.85 -5.84 2.22
CA ASP A 179 -2.09 -6.61 3.22
C ASP A 179 -1.77 -8.02 2.71
N GLU A 180 -2.75 -8.75 2.17
CA GLU A 180 -2.51 -10.07 1.59
C GLU A 180 -1.51 -10.07 0.42
N ALA A 181 -1.52 -9.01 -0.41
CA ALA A 181 -0.60 -8.89 -1.53
C ALA A 181 0.82 -8.58 -1.05
N SER A 182 0.95 -7.71 -0.05
CA SER A 182 2.21 -7.38 0.62
C SER A 182 2.80 -8.60 1.33
N GLU A 183 1.99 -9.38 2.04
CA GLU A 183 2.44 -10.62 2.71
C GLU A 183 3.06 -11.62 1.71
N ILE A 184 2.55 -11.72 0.48
CA ILE A 184 3.13 -12.59 -0.56
C ILE A 184 4.55 -12.15 -0.92
N ILE A 185 4.78 -10.84 -0.99
CA ILE A 185 6.09 -10.26 -1.28
C ILE A 185 7.03 -10.51 -0.11
N GLU A 186 6.58 -10.25 1.12
CA GLU A 186 7.39 -10.40 2.33
C GLU A 186 7.78 -11.87 2.62
N GLU A 187 6.89 -12.82 2.35
CA GLU A 187 7.15 -14.25 2.58
C GLU A 187 8.09 -14.87 1.53
N ASP A 188 7.93 -14.53 0.25
CA ASP A 188 8.75 -15.04 -0.86
C ASP A 188 8.86 -14.02 -2.02
N PRO A 189 9.81 -13.06 -1.95
CA PRO A 189 9.98 -12.03 -2.98
C PRO A 189 10.22 -12.61 -4.38
N ASN A 190 10.99 -13.70 -4.47
CA ASN A 190 11.30 -14.34 -5.74
C ASN A 190 10.05 -15.02 -6.33
N GLY A 191 9.30 -15.73 -5.49
CA GLY A 191 8.02 -16.32 -5.87
C GLY A 191 6.97 -15.29 -6.27
N ALA A 192 6.92 -14.13 -5.60
CA ALA A 192 6.05 -13.02 -5.96
C ALA A 192 6.37 -12.49 -7.37
N LEU A 193 7.65 -12.22 -7.67
CA LEU A 193 8.06 -11.76 -8.99
C LEU A 193 7.75 -12.78 -10.10
N GLU A 194 7.99 -14.07 -9.85
CA GLU A 194 7.65 -15.13 -10.81
C GLU A 194 6.14 -15.19 -11.11
N GLN A 195 5.29 -14.98 -10.11
CA GLN A 195 3.83 -14.92 -10.28
C GLN A 195 3.42 -13.74 -11.14
N VAL A 196 3.95 -12.55 -10.86
CA VAL A 196 3.70 -11.34 -11.68
C VAL A 196 4.13 -11.57 -13.12
N GLU A 197 5.33 -12.11 -13.36
CA GLU A 197 5.80 -12.42 -14.71
C GLU A 197 4.88 -13.42 -15.43
N ALA A 198 4.36 -14.43 -14.72
CA ALA A 198 3.46 -15.41 -15.28
C ALA A 198 2.13 -14.74 -15.71
N MET A 199 1.56 -13.88 -14.87
CA MET A 199 0.34 -13.13 -15.18
C MET A 199 0.52 -12.25 -16.42
N PHE A 200 1.63 -11.52 -16.54
CA PHE A 200 1.94 -10.72 -17.74
C PHE A 200 2.01 -11.57 -19.01
N LYS A 201 2.68 -12.73 -18.95
CA LYS A 201 2.81 -13.65 -20.10
C LYS A 201 1.45 -14.22 -20.50
N GLU A 202 0.53 -14.44 -19.56
CA GLU A 202 -0.83 -14.87 -19.86
C GLU A 202 -1.68 -13.76 -20.47
N ALA A 203 -1.63 -12.55 -19.91
CA ALA A 203 -2.31 -11.38 -20.47
C ALA A 203 -1.85 -11.05 -21.90
N GLU A 204 -0.55 -11.13 -22.17
CA GLU A 204 0.01 -10.90 -23.52
C GLU A 204 -0.46 -11.95 -24.53
N LYS A 205 -0.62 -13.22 -24.10
CA LYS A 205 -1.19 -14.28 -24.94
C LYS A 205 -2.66 -14.03 -25.24
N ALA A 206 -3.45 -13.69 -24.22
CA ALA A 206 -4.88 -13.38 -24.39
C ALA A 206 -5.10 -12.21 -25.36
N ALA A 207 -4.35 -11.11 -25.20
CA ALA A 207 -4.42 -9.95 -26.09
C ALA A 207 -4.09 -10.29 -27.56
N LYS A 208 -3.10 -11.17 -27.79
CA LYS A 208 -2.73 -11.64 -29.14
C LYS A 208 -3.79 -12.57 -29.76
N GLU A 209 -4.56 -13.29 -28.95
CA GLU A 209 -5.66 -14.12 -29.43
C GLU A 209 -6.91 -13.29 -29.75
N GLU A 210 -7.19 -12.27 -28.95
CA GLU A 210 -8.27 -11.31 -29.22
C GLU A 210 -8.04 -10.53 -30.52
N ASP A 211 -6.84 -9.99 -30.78
CA ASP A 211 -6.52 -9.29 -32.05
C ASP A 211 -6.63 -10.22 -33.29
N LYS A 212 -6.31 -11.51 -33.13
CA LYS A 212 -6.52 -12.51 -34.21
C LYS A 212 -7.99 -12.83 -34.45
N SER A 213 -8.82 -12.76 -33.42
CA SER A 213 -10.25 -13.05 -33.49
C SER A 213 -11.05 -11.90 -34.13
N VAL A 214 -10.69 -10.65 -33.83
CA VAL A 214 -11.28 -9.43 -34.44
C VAL A 214 -10.98 -9.35 -35.95
N LYS A 215 -9.77 -9.74 -36.38
CA LYS A 215 -9.40 -9.81 -37.82
C LYS A 215 -10.18 -10.88 -38.61
N LYS A 216 -10.79 -11.88 -37.94
CA LYS A 216 -11.56 -12.94 -38.62
C LYS A 216 -13.02 -12.58 -38.93
N ILE A 217 -13.58 -11.52 -38.35
CA ILE A 217 -15.01 -11.15 -38.52
C ILE A 217 -15.21 -10.15 -39.68
N SER A 218 -14.15 -9.48 -40.15
CA SER A 218 -14.22 -8.51 -41.26
C SER A 218 -13.92 -9.13 -42.63
N ALA A 219 -14.70 -10.12 -43.07
CA ALA A 219 -14.64 -10.58 -44.47
C ALA A 219 -15.96 -11.23 -44.94
N HIS A 220 -17.03 -10.44 -45.07
CA HIS A 220 -18.13 -10.80 -45.97
C HIS A 220 -18.35 -9.68 -47.00
N PRO A 221 -18.02 -9.90 -48.29
CA PRO A 221 -18.36 -8.93 -49.33
C PRO A 221 -19.87 -8.98 -49.63
N PRO A 222 -20.55 -7.83 -49.79
CA PRO A 222 -21.95 -7.83 -50.18
C PRO A 222 -22.09 -8.38 -51.61
N LYS A 223 -22.81 -9.50 -51.74
CA LYS A 223 -23.22 -10.06 -53.04
C LYS A 223 -24.03 -9.00 -53.80
N LYS A 224 -23.52 -8.58 -54.95
CA LYS A 224 -24.27 -7.80 -55.95
C LYS A 224 -25.47 -8.62 -56.43
N SER A 225 -26.67 -8.22 -56.02
CA SER A 225 -27.92 -8.66 -56.63
C SER A 225 -28.25 -7.72 -57.78
N LYS A 226 -28.11 -8.20 -59.03
CA LYS A 226 -28.71 -7.58 -60.20
C LYS A 226 -30.23 -7.77 -60.15
N LYS A 227 -31.00 -6.69 -60.25
CA LYS A 227 -32.05 -6.56 -61.25
C LYS A 227 -32.45 -5.11 -61.46
#